data_AF-A0A3G5EBK4-F1
#
_entry.id   AF-A0A3G5EBK4-F1
#
_cell.length_a   1.000
_cell.length_b   1.000
_cell.length_c   1.000
_cell.angle_alpha   90.00
_cell.angle_beta   90.00
_cell.angle_gamma   90.00
#
_symmetry.space_group_name_H-M   'P 1'
#
loop_
_entity.id
_entity.type
_entity.pdbx_description
1 polymer ?
#
loop_
_entity_poly.entity_id
_entity_poly.type
_entity_poly.pdbx_seq_one_letter_code
_entity_poly.pdbx_strand_id
1 'polypeptide(L)'
;YQAHPRLVVIVLNNEREWEKVGKWENNSLSLKYSVWPRYSSFADSDPDDNHLSIVTLEEAPFVIVEDVDPLMESCQKNTVPCRKFVKINNSTNEGTNVKKCCKGFCIDILKKLSKTVKFTYDLYLVTNGKHGKKVNNVWNGMIGEVVYHRAVMAVGSLTINEERSEVVDFSVPFVETGIS
;
A
#
# COMPACT_ATOMS: atom_id res chain seq x y z
N TYR A 1 -39.29 9.09 -11.50
CA TYR A 1 -38.33 8.04 -11.10
C TYR A 1 -36.96 8.43 -11.63
N GLN A 2 -35.99 8.75 -10.77
CA GLN A 2 -34.63 9.09 -11.21
C GLN A 2 -33.91 7.82 -11.65
N ALA A 3 -33.65 7.68 -12.94
CA ALA A 3 -32.95 6.55 -13.53
C ALA A 3 -31.48 6.43 -13.07
N HIS A 4 -30.91 7.51 -12.49
CA HIS A 4 -29.52 7.56 -12.01
C HIS A 4 -29.42 8.35 -10.69
N PRO A 5 -29.66 7.72 -9.53
CA PRO A 5 -29.50 8.38 -8.24
C PRO A 5 -28.02 8.67 -7.94
N ARG A 6 -27.73 9.87 -7.46
CA ARG A 6 -26.43 10.24 -6.90
C ARG A 6 -26.39 9.83 -5.43
N LEU A 7 -25.50 8.92 -5.07
CA LEU A 7 -25.34 8.47 -3.68
C LEU A 7 -24.01 8.97 -3.12
N VAL A 8 -23.96 9.11 -1.80
CA VAL A 8 -22.76 9.48 -1.06
C VAL A 8 -22.47 8.35 -0.09
N VAL A 9 -21.20 7.93 -0.02
CA VAL A 9 -20.74 6.95 0.97
C VAL A 9 -20.22 7.72 2.16
N ILE A 10 -20.80 7.47 3.33
CA ILE A 10 -20.42 8.06 4.61
C ILE A 10 -19.98 6.97 5.58
N VAL A 11 -18.98 7.27 6.41
CA VAL A 11 -18.49 6.40 7.48
C VAL A 11 -18.50 7.20 8.78
N LEU A 12 -18.79 6.52 9.88
CA LEU A 12 -18.71 7.10 11.22
C LEU A 12 -17.25 6.97 11.70
N ASN A 13 -16.56 8.07 11.93
CA ASN A 13 -15.17 8.06 12.39
C ASN A 13 -15.06 7.79 13.91
N ASN A 14 -13.82 7.67 14.41
CA ASN A 14 -13.56 7.45 15.84
C ASN A 14 -14.02 8.61 16.74
N GLU A 15 -14.12 9.81 16.19
CA GLU A 15 -14.64 11.01 16.87
C GLU A 15 -16.18 11.07 16.84
N ARG A 16 -16.84 10.03 16.30
CA ARG A 16 -18.30 9.89 16.13
C ARG A 16 -18.91 10.93 15.19
N GLU A 17 -18.13 11.41 14.25
CA GLU A 17 -18.57 12.30 13.18
C GLU A 17 -18.77 11.52 11.87
N TRP A 18 -19.74 11.96 11.08
CA TRP A 18 -19.99 11.39 9.75
C TRP A 18 -19.02 11.98 8.73
N GLU A 19 -18.07 11.17 8.28
CA GLU A 19 -17.13 11.54 7.23
C GLU A 19 -17.62 11.04 5.86
N LYS A 20 -17.63 11.92 4.87
CA LYS A 20 -17.87 11.54 3.47
C LYS A 20 -16.63 10.86 2.89
N VAL A 21 -16.72 9.55 2.69
CA VAL A 21 -15.63 8.72 2.14
C VAL A 21 -15.80 8.36 0.68
N GLY A 22 -16.93 8.73 0.05
CA GLY A 22 -17.06 8.56 -1.40
C GLY A 22 -18.38 9.00 -2.00
N LYS A 23 -18.52 8.74 -3.29
CA LYS A 23 -19.67 9.09 -4.12
C LYS A 23 -19.93 7.99 -5.15
N TRP A 24 -21.21 7.71 -5.39
CA TRP A 24 -21.67 6.88 -6.50
C TRP A 24 -22.43 7.76 -7.48
N GLU A 25 -21.92 7.87 -8.70
CA GLU A 25 -22.51 8.67 -9.76
C GLU A 25 -22.21 8.01 -11.11
N ASN A 26 -23.17 8.02 -12.03
CA ASN A 26 -23.01 7.48 -13.39
C ASN A 26 -22.49 6.03 -13.42
N ASN A 27 -23.05 5.17 -12.57
CA ASN A 27 -22.63 3.77 -12.41
C ASN A 27 -21.17 3.58 -11.95
N SER A 28 -20.52 4.63 -11.46
CA SER A 28 -19.15 4.57 -10.97
C SER A 28 -19.06 4.92 -9.48
N LEU A 29 -18.34 4.08 -8.74
CA LEU A 29 -18.00 4.32 -7.34
C LEU A 29 -16.65 5.03 -7.25
N SER A 30 -16.63 6.25 -6.72
CA SER A 30 -15.39 6.95 -6.36
C SER A 30 -15.28 7.03 -4.84
N LEU A 31 -14.25 6.42 -4.28
CA LEU A 31 -13.97 6.49 -2.85
C LEU A 31 -12.67 7.25 -2.60
N LYS A 32 -12.61 7.92 -1.46
CA LYS A 32 -11.43 8.60 -0.93
C LYS A 32 -10.29 7.61 -0.65
N TYR A 33 -10.64 6.37 -0.32
CA TYR A 33 -9.72 5.27 -0.05
C TYR A 33 -10.13 4.04 -0.87
N SER A 34 -9.18 3.24 -1.34
CA SER A 34 -9.49 1.97 -2.01
C SER A 34 -10.28 1.05 -1.07
N VAL A 35 -11.43 0.51 -1.50
CA VAL A 35 -12.04 -0.60 -0.74
C VAL A 35 -11.12 -1.80 -0.90
N TRP A 36 -10.42 -2.13 0.17
CA TRP A 36 -9.78 -3.43 0.25
C TRP A 36 -10.90 -4.45 0.32
N PRO A 37 -10.97 -5.44 -0.60
CA PRO A 37 -11.87 -6.56 -0.38
C PRO A 37 -11.37 -7.22 0.91
N ARG A 38 -12.11 -7.02 2.01
CA ARG A 38 -11.85 -7.70 3.28
C ARG A 38 -11.83 -9.19 2.95
N TYR A 39 -10.62 -9.76 2.88
CA TYR A 39 -10.43 -11.18 2.62
C TYR A 39 -10.63 -11.93 3.93
N SER A 40 -11.80 -11.75 4.54
CA SER A 40 -12.25 -12.47 5.73
C SER A 40 -13.78 -12.40 5.78
N SER A 41 -14.39 -13.56 5.60
CA SER A 41 -15.83 -13.80 5.73
C SER A 41 -16.30 -13.79 7.18
N PHE A 42 -15.78 -12.92 8.03
CA PHE A 42 -16.17 -12.85 9.44
C PHE A 42 -16.20 -11.40 9.90
N ALA A 43 -17.34 -11.03 10.46
CA ALA A 43 -17.55 -9.79 11.17
C ALA A 43 -16.68 -9.80 12.42
N ASP A 44 -15.49 -9.21 12.35
CA ASP A 44 -14.70 -8.92 13.55
C ASP A 44 -15.01 -7.48 13.99
N SER A 45 -15.46 -7.41 15.23
CA SER A 45 -15.90 -6.25 16.00
C SER A 45 -14.74 -5.58 16.74
N ASP A 46 -13.54 -5.59 16.17
CA ASP A 46 -12.40 -4.88 16.72
C ASP A 46 -12.15 -3.59 15.91
N PRO A 47 -11.83 -2.48 16.59
CA PRO A 47 -11.64 -1.18 15.96
C PRO A 47 -10.55 -1.26 14.88
N ASP A 48 -10.58 -0.28 13.96
CA ASP A 48 -9.71 -0.08 12.79
C ASP A 48 -8.17 -0.15 13.03
N ASP A 49 -7.68 -0.58 14.21
CA ASP A 49 -6.27 -0.62 14.60
C ASP A 49 -5.42 -1.65 13.84
N ASN A 50 -6.03 -2.62 13.16
CA ASN A 50 -5.31 -3.63 12.38
C ASN A 50 -5.26 -3.33 10.87
N HIS A 51 -5.25 -2.05 10.48
CA HIS A 51 -5.01 -1.61 9.10
C HIS A 51 -3.64 -0.94 8.93
N LEU A 52 -2.70 -1.64 8.31
CA LEU A 52 -1.30 -1.22 8.22
C LEU A 52 -0.98 -0.53 6.89
N SER A 53 -0.30 0.61 6.91
CA SER A 53 0.30 1.19 5.69
C SER A 53 1.66 0.56 5.43
N ILE A 54 1.81 -0.09 4.26
CA ILE A 54 3.00 -0.86 3.89
C ILE A 54 3.60 -0.29 2.61
N VAL A 55 4.89 0.02 2.66
CA VAL A 55 5.64 0.51 1.50
C VAL A 55 6.40 -0.63 0.81
N THR A 56 6.45 -0.59 -0.52
CA THR A 56 7.25 -1.52 -1.32
C THR A 56 7.95 -0.80 -2.48
N LEU A 57 8.82 -1.53 -3.18
CA LEU A 57 9.57 -1.05 -4.33
C LEU A 57 9.42 -2.04 -5.48
N GLU A 58 9.28 -1.52 -6.69
CA GLU A 58 9.22 -2.31 -7.93
C GLU A 58 10.61 -2.88 -8.25
N GLU A 59 10.78 -4.19 -8.07
CA GLU A 59 12.02 -4.92 -8.34
C GLU A 59 11.74 -6.40 -8.67
N ALA A 60 11.93 -6.79 -9.93
CA ALA A 60 11.78 -8.18 -10.33
C ALA A 60 12.97 -9.03 -9.83
N PRO A 61 12.75 -10.28 -9.36
CA PRO A 61 11.49 -11.03 -9.35
C PRO A 61 10.66 -10.88 -8.06
N PHE A 62 11.09 -10.04 -7.13
CA PHE A 62 10.51 -9.94 -5.78
C PHE A 62 9.17 -9.20 -5.75
N VAL A 63 9.06 -8.10 -6.49
CA VAL A 63 7.88 -7.25 -6.62
C VAL A 63 7.79 -6.75 -8.06
N ILE A 64 6.76 -7.20 -8.77
CA ILE A 64 6.45 -6.84 -10.15
C ILE A 64 5.17 -6.01 -10.13
N VAL A 65 5.16 -4.90 -10.84
CA VAL A 65 4.02 -3.99 -10.93
C VAL A 65 3.41 -4.08 -12.32
N GLU A 66 2.11 -4.30 -12.38
CA GLU A 66 1.32 -4.37 -13.60
C GLU A 66 0.20 -3.34 -13.58
N ASP A 67 -0.25 -2.96 -14.76
CA ASP A 67 -1.43 -2.11 -14.92
C ASP A 67 -2.72 -2.88 -14.60
N VAL A 68 -3.73 -2.17 -14.11
CA VAL A 68 -5.06 -2.74 -13.91
C VAL A 68 -5.69 -2.95 -15.28
N ASP A 69 -6.28 -4.13 -15.51
CA ASP A 69 -7.01 -4.42 -16.74
C ASP A 69 -8.22 -3.46 -16.88
N PRO A 70 -8.32 -2.69 -17.99
CA PRO A 70 -9.43 -1.77 -18.24
C PRO A 70 -10.81 -2.41 -18.20
N LEU A 71 -10.92 -3.72 -18.48
CA LEU A 71 -12.19 -4.45 -18.55
C LEU A 71 -12.63 -4.99 -17.19
N MET A 72 -11.69 -5.37 -16.31
CA MET A 72 -12.01 -6.03 -15.04
C MET A 72 -12.07 -5.07 -13.84
N GLU A 73 -11.57 -3.82 -13.99
CA GLU A 73 -11.47 -2.78 -12.95
C GLU A 73 -10.79 -3.21 -11.62
N SER A 74 -10.22 -4.41 -11.61
CA SER A 74 -9.73 -5.12 -10.44
C SER A 74 -8.50 -5.95 -10.79
N CYS A 75 -7.68 -6.20 -9.77
CA CYS A 75 -6.47 -6.98 -9.90
C CYS A 75 -6.82 -8.48 -9.99
N GLN A 76 -6.13 -9.21 -10.87
CA GLN A 76 -6.29 -10.66 -11.00
C GLN A 76 -6.03 -11.37 -9.66
N LYS A 77 -6.59 -12.57 -9.46
CA LYS A 77 -6.53 -13.32 -8.18
C LYS A 77 -5.12 -13.50 -7.58
N ASN A 78 -4.09 -13.53 -8.42
CA ASN A 78 -2.69 -13.74 -8.02
C ASN A 78 -1.93 -12.45 -7.74
N THR A 79 -2.59 -11.29 -7.87
CA THR A 79 -1.99 -9.99 -7.62
C THR A 79 -2.72 -9.28 -6.49
N VAL A 80 -2.11 -8.24 -5.95
CA VAL A 80 -2.64 -7.41 -4.86
C VAL A 80 -2.71 -5.97 -5.39
N PRO A 81 -3.81 -5.25 -5.18
CA PRO A 81 -3.86 -3.84 -5.58
C PRO A 81 -2.80 -3.04 -4.81
N CYS A 82 -2.14 -2.11 -5.48
CA CYS A 82 -1.16 -1.23 -4.85
C CYS A 82 -1.26 0.18 -5.46
N ARG A 83 -0.86 1.19 -4.70
CA ARG A 83 -0.95 2.60 -5.13
C ARG A 83 0.42 3.10 -5.59
N LYS A 84 0.47 3.75 -6.77
CA LYS A 84 1.66 4.45 -7.29
C LYS A 84 1.35 5.94 -7.34
N PHE A 85 2.13 6.75 -6.62
CA PHE A 85 2.01 8.20 -6.71
C PHE A 85 2.72 8.70 -7.99
N VAL A 86 1.99 9.41 -8.84
CA VAL A 86 2.50 9.97 -10.09
C VAL A 86 2.39 11.50 -10.03
N LYS A 87 3.51 12.21 -10.23
CA LYS A 87 3.51 13.68 -10.28
C LYS A 87 2.92 14.16 -11.60
N ILE A 88 2.02 15.14 -11.55
CA ILE A 88 1.37 15.71 -12.74
C ILE A 88 2.33 16.69 -13.43
N ASN A 89 3.03 17.51 -12.64
CA ASN A 89 4.02 18.48 -13.11
C ASN A 89 5.30 18.37 -12.27
N ASN A 90 6.47 18.62 -12.88
CA ASN A 90 7.75 18.58 -12.15
C ASN A 90 7.93 19.77 -11.18
N SER A 91 7.14 20.84 -11.33
CA SER A 91 7.29 22.09 -10.57
C SER A 91 6.32 22.24 -9.39
N THR A 92 5.22 21.47 -9.35
CA THR A 92 4.30 21.45 -8.20
C THR A 92 4.33 20.08 -7.54
N ASN A 93 4.18 20.03 -6.21
CA ASN A 93 4.04 18.77 -5.47
C ASN A 93 2.67 18.09 -5.71
N GLU A 94 1.94 18.50 -6.75
CA GLU A 94 0.65 17.96 -7.13
C GLU A 94 0.85 16.67 -7.93
N GLY A 95 0.29 15.59 -7.39
CA GLY A 95 0.32 14.28 -8.01
C GLY A 95 -0.91 13.49 -7.66
N THR A 96 -1.16 12.45 -8.44
CA THR A 96 -2.32 11.58 -8.30
C THR A 96 -1.86 10.17 -7.97
N ASN A 97 -2.58 9.52 -7.05
CA ASN A 97 -2.38 8.10 -6.78
C ASN A 97 -3.10 7.27 -7.84
N VAL A 98 -2.34 6.47 -8.59
CA VAL A 98 -2.87 5.55 -9.59
C VAL A 98 -2.86 4.14 -9.02
N LYS A 99 -3.97 3.42 -9.18
CA LYS A 99 -4.08 2.01 -8.80
C LYS A 99 -3.28 1.14 -9.79
N LYS A 100 -2.48 0.23 -9.25
CA LYS A 100 -1.69 -0.79 -9.97
C LYS A 100 -1.94 -2.15 -9.33
N CYS A 101 -1.45 -3.21 -9.96
CA CYS A 101 -1.48 -4.56 -9.45
C CYS A 101 -0.05 -5.05 -9.18
N CYS A 102 0.26 -5.31 -7.92
CA CYS A 102 1.56 -5.80 -7.48
C CYS A 102 1.53 -7.33 -7.32
N LYS A 103 2.60 -8.01 -7.73
CA LYS A 103 2.79 -9.47 -7.59
C LYS A 103 4.25 -9.82 -7.35
N GLY A 104 4.54 -11.08 -7.07
CA GLY A 104 5.90 -11.56 -6.87
C GLY A 104 6.14 -12.09 -5.46
N PHE A 105 7.34 -12.60 -5.24
CA PHE A 105 7.68 -13.37 -4.05
C PHE A 105 7.41 -12.64 -2.73
N CYS A 106 7.78 -11.36 -2.63
CA CYS A 106 7.55 -10.56 -1.43
C CYS A 106 6.06 -10.29 -1.20
N ILE A 107 5.28 -10.13 -2.28
CA ILE A 107 3.83 -9.90 -2.21
C ILE A 107 3.09 -11.16 -1.75
N ASP A 108 3.53 -12.33 -2.19
CA ASP A 108 2.95 -13.60 -1.77
C ASP A 108 3.20 -13.88 -0.28
N ILE A 109 4.42 -13.58 0.20
CA ILE A 109 4.74 -13.65 1.62
C ILE A 109 3.85 -12.70 2.43
N LEU A 110 3.73 -11.44 2.00
CA LEU A 110 2.87 -10.46 2.67
C LEU A 110 1.40 -10.91 2.71
N LYS A 111 0.90 -11.47 1.61
CA LYS A 111 -0.47 -12.02 1.52
C LYS A 111 -0.66 -13.23 2.43
N LYS A 112 0.36 -14.06 2.62
CA LYS A 112 0.32 -15.19 3.57
C LYS A 112 0.39 -14.71 5.02
N LEU A 113 1.24 -13.73 5.30
CA LEU A 113 1.43 -13.16 6.63
C LEU A 113 0.16 -12.47 7.13
N SER A 114 -0.43 -11.60 6.31
CA SER A 114 -1.71 -10.91 6.62
C SER A 114 -2.83 -11.88 6.96
N LYS A 115 -2.97 -12.99 6.22
CA LYS A 115 -3.97 -14.03 6.52
C LYS A 115 -3.68 -14.82 7.80
N THR A 116 -2.42 -15.01 8.14
CA THR A 116 -2.00 -15.82 9.29
C THR A 116 -2.10 -15.01 10.59
N VAL A 117 -1.66 -13.75 10.55
CA VAL A 117 -1.69 -12.82 11.68
C VAL A 117 -3.02 -12.08 11.79
N LYS A 118 -3.83 -12.09 10.72
CA LYS A 118 -5.15 -11.44 10.60
C LYS A 118 -5.10 -9.91 10.68
N PHE A 119 -4.28 -9.29 9.84
CA PHE A 119 -4.31 -7.83 9.62
C PHE A 119 -4.71 -7.49 8.19
N THR A 120 -5.21 -6.28 8.01
CA THR A 120 -5.44 -5.67 6.70
C THR A 120 -4.36 -4.64 6.42
N TYR A 121 -4.13 -4.32 5.16
CA TYR A 121 -3.06 -3.38 4.80
C TYR A 121 -3.39 -2.58 3.55
N ASP A 122 -2.79 -1.40 3.47
CA ASP A 122 -2.68 -0.61 2.26
C ASP A 122 -1.26 -0.66 1.72
N LEU A 123 -1.10 -1.19 0.50
CA LEU A 123 0.19 -1.33 -0.16
C LEU A 123 0.43 -0.18 -1.13
N TYR A 124 1.56 0.50 -1.00
CA TYR A 124 1.94 1.56 -1.92
C TYR A 124 3.41 1.49 -2.33
N LEU A 125 3.71 2.01 -3.53
CA LEU A 125 5.05 2.07 -4.06
C LEU A 125 5.76 3.34 -3.58
N VAL A 126 7.01 3.19 -3.17
CA VAL A 126 7.84 4.32 -2.76
C VAL A 126 8.00 5.33 -3.89
N THR A 127 7.80 6.61 -3.58
CA THR A 127 7.70 7.69 -4.57
C THR A 127 9.01 7.97 -5.32
N ASN A 128 10.15 7.69 -4.69
CA ASN A 128 11.47 7.98 -5.24
C ASN A 128 12.15 6.77 -5.91
N GLY A 129 11.50 5.59 -5.89
CA GLY A 129 12.04 4.36 -6.46
C GLY A 129 13.34 3.86 -5.81
N LYS A 130 13.60 4.19 -4.54
CA LYS A 130 14.85 3.81 -3.85
C LYS A 130 14.58 3.01 -2.58
N HIS A 131 15.46 2.04 -2.29
CA HIS A 131 15.48 1.29 -1.03
C HIS A 131 15.61 2.19 0.19
N GLY A 132 16.56 3.13 0.12
CA GLY A 132 16.82 4.10 1.17
C GLY A 132 18.30 4.18 1.51
N LYS A 133 18.77 5.41 1.60
CA LYS A 133 20.12 5.79 1.98
C LYS A 133 20.06 7.10 2.76
N LYS A 134 20.95 7.26 3.72
CA LYS A 134 21.14 8.52 4.44
C LYS A 134 21.89 9.51 3.54
N VAL A 135 21.27 10.66 3.27
CA VAL A 135 21.87 11.76 2.51
C VAL A 135 21.72 13.02 3.34
N ASN A 136 22.83 13.68 3.67
CA ASN A 136 22.85 14.87 4.54
C ASN A 136 22.11 14.65 5.86
N ASN A 137 22.34 13.50 6.50
CA ASN A 137 21.67 13.07 7.73
C ASN A 137 20.14 12.85 7.63
N VAL A 138 19.58 12.84 6.42
CA VAL A 138 18.16 12.62 6.14
C VAL A 138 17.99 11.28 5.42
N TRP A 139 17.08 10.44 5.91
CA TRP A 139 16.72 9.19 5.27
C TRP A 139 15.77 9.43 4.09
N ASN A 140 15.99 8.68 3.02
CA ASN A 140 15.09 8.64 1.86
C ASN A 140 14.63 7.20 1.58
N GLY A 141 13.78 7.03 0.58
CA GLY A 141 13.40 5.70 0.09
C GLY A 141 12.45 4.99 1.03
N MET A 142 12.36 3.66 0.89
CA MET A 142 11.53 2.83 1.76
C MET A 142 11.91 2.98 3.23
N ILE A 143 13.21 3.07 3.54
CA ILE A 143 13.68 3.34 4.91
C ILE A 143 13.13 4.67 5.43
N GLY A 144 13.22 5.74 4.64
CA GLY A 144 12.68 7.04 5.03
C GLY A 144 11.18 6.99 5.32
N GLU A 145 10.41 6.27 4.51
CA GLU A 145 8.97 6.12 4.73
C GLU A 145 8.65 5.46 6.09
N VAL A 146 9.45 4.49 6.53
CA VAL A 146 9.30 3.85 7.85
C VAL A 146 9.78 4.77 8.98
N VAL A 147 10.96 5.39 8.83
CA VAL A 147 11.55 6.29 9.83
C VAL A 147 10.65 7.50 10.12
N TYR A 148 9.96 8.03 9.11
CA TYR A 148 9.02 9.15 9.29
C TYR A 148 7.58 8.71 9.58
N HIS A 149 7.37 7.43 9.94
CA HIS A 149 6.06 6.86 10.29
C HIS A 149 4.98 7.04 9.22
N ARG A 150 5.37 7.10 7.94
CA ARG A 150 4.43 7.10 6.80
C ARG A 150 4.01 5.68 6.44
N ALA A 151 4.91 4.71 6.64
CA ALA A 151 4.62 3.29 6.61
C ALA A 151 4.98 2.67 7.96
N VAL A 152 4.22 1.67 8.37
CA VAL A 152 4.52 0.84 9.55
C VAL A 152 5.52 -0.27 9.20
N MET A 153 5.54 -0.70 7.94
CA MET A 153 6.41 -1.76 7.45
C MET A 153 6.86 -1.49 6.02
N ALA A 154 8.10 -1.88 5.71
CA ALA A 154 8.60 -1.96 4.34
C ALA A 154 8.78 -3.42 3.94
N VAL A 155 8.35 -3.78 2.73
CA VAL A 155 8.46 -5.14 2.19
C VAL A 155 9.13 -5.10 0.81
N GLY A 156 10.19 -5.86 0.63
CA GLY A 156 10.95 -5.93 -0.62
C GLY A 156 12.32 -6.59 -0.42
N SER A 157 13.17 -6.52 -1.44
CA SER A 157 14.56 -6.99 -1.45
C SER A 157 15.51 -6.03 -0.71
N LEU A 158 15.18 -5.70 0.54
CA LEU A 158 15.95 -4.76 1.33
C LEU A 158 17.16 -5.44 2.00
N THR A 159 18.37 -5.02 1.63
CA THR A 159 19.60 -5.50 2.27
C THR A 159 19.72 -4.99 3.72
N ILE A 160 20.00 -5.91 4.64
CA ILE A 160 20.34 -5.61 6.04
C ILE A 160 21.76 -5.05 6.08
N ASN A 161 21.92 -3.86 6.66
CA ASN A 161 23.24 -3.29 6.95
C ASN A 161 23.19 -2.59 8.31
N GLU A 162 24.37 -2.26 8.85
CA GLU A 162 24.50 -1.61 10.17
C GLU A 162 23.75 -0.27 10.21
N GLU A 163 24.00 0.61 9.22
CA GLU A 163 23.40 1.95 9.17
C GLU A 163 21.86 1.94 9.17
N ARG A 164 21.22 0.97 8.50
CA ARG A 164 19.75 0.85 8.50
C ARG A 164 19.25 0.23 9.80
N SER A 165 20.00 -0.70 10.38
CA SER A 165 19.60 -1.40 11.62
C SER A 165 19.61 -0.47 12.84
N GLU A 166 20.29 0.68 12.77
CA GLU A 166 20.24 1.71 13.81
C GLU A 166 18.90 2.46 13.86
N VAL A 167 18.12 2.44 12.77
CA VAL A 167 16.90 3.27 12.63
C VAL A 167 15.62 2.48 12.36
N VAL A 168 15.74 1.22 11.95
CA VAL A 168 14.62 0.30 11.74
C VAL A 168 14.97 -1.09 12.22
N ASP A 169 13.96 -1.82 12.69
CA ASP A 169 14.09 -3.23 13.05
C ASP A 169 13.90 -4.12 11.83
N PHE A 170 14.79 -5.10 11.64
CA PHE A 170 14.69 -6.10 10.58
C PHE A 170 14.10 -7.41 11.10
N SER A 171 13.26 -8.05 10.29
CA SER A 171 12.93 -9.46 10.50
C SER A 171 14.10 -10.35 10.12
N VAL A 172 14.01 -11.63 10.49
CA VAL A 172 14.93 -12.65 9.99
C VAL A 172 14.85 -12.69 8.46
N PRO A 173 15.99 -12.64 7.73
CA PRO A 173 15.98 -12.70 6.28
C PRO A 173 15.42 -14.05 5.81
N PHE A 174 14.58 -14.01 4.78
CA PHE A 174 13.92 -15.19 4.22
C PHE A 174 14.55 -15.66 2.89
N VAL A 175 15.52 -14.89 2.36
CA VAL A 175 16.39 -15.27 1.25
C VAL A 175 17.81 -14.83 1.61
N GLU A 176 18.75 -15.75 1.54
CA GLU A 176 20.17 -15.44 1.66
C GLU A 176 20.72 -15.06 0.27
N THR A 177 20.84 -13.77 0.01
CA THR A 177 21.69 -13.28 -1.09
C THR A 177 22.90 -12.60 -0.47
N GLY A 178 23.94 -13.38 -0.20
CA GLY A 178 25.23 -12.86 0.23
C GLY A 178 26.11 -12.54 -0.97
N ILE A 179 26.82 -11.42 -0.91
CA ILE A 179 28.11 -11.29 -1.58
C ILE A 179 29.12 -11.74 -0.52
N SER A 180 29.87 -12.82 -0.79
CA SER A 180 31.04 -13.21 0.01
C SER A 180 32.22 -12.31 -0.26
#